data_AF-A0A2N0QQ13-F1
#
_entry.id   AF-A0A2N0QQ13-F1
#
_cell.length_a   1.000
_cell.length_b   1.000
_cell.length_c   1.000
_cell.angle_alpha   90.00
_cell.angle_beta   90.00
_cell.angle_gamma   90.00
#
_symmetry.space_group_name_H-M   'P 1'
#
loop_
_entity.id
_entity.type
_entity.pdbx_description
1 polymer ?
#
loop_
_entity_poly.entity_id
_entity_poly.type
_entity_poly.pdbx_seq_one_letter_code
_entity_poly.pdbx_strand_id
1 'polypeptide(L)'
;LNPCLTHRSEVIKFKDACIKSFLSLKSLDLSFPDEFSALDCWDFTTPSSSCLWLTRGLLPAHLTLFLKQYFSLSVIYKIISPLLNDFQVELYGEIWLCRNVLFHAWKESQGITAASKLRGPSMTITSTISPHHFNSSLATVSQDSWIS
;
A
#
# COMPACT_ATOMS: atom_id res chain seq x y z
N LEU A 1 -1.77 16.13 3.43
CA LEU A 1 -1.33 14.75 3.69
C LEU A 1 -0.28 14.38 2.65
N ASN A 2 0.87 13.82 3.05
CA ASN A 2 1.86 13.29 2.11
C ASN A 2 1.87 11.76 2.22
N PRO A 3 1.20 11.04 1.30
CA PRO A 3 1.07 9.58 1.35
C PRO A 3 2.40 8.84 1.41
N CYS A 4 3.43 9.31 0.70
CA CYS A 4 4.79 8.75 0.76
C CYS A 4 5.35 8.82 2.20
N LEU A 5 5.24 9.98 2.84
CA LEU A 5 5.78 10.18 4.20
C LEU A 5 5.01 9.36 5.22
N THR A 6 3.68 9.30 5.11
CA THR A 6 2.83 8.47 5.97
C THR A 6 3.18 6.99 5.80
N HIS A 7 3.22 6.48 4.57
CA HIS A 7 3.58 5.09 4.29
C HIS A 7 4.95 4.72 4.87
N ARG A 8 5.96 5.58 4.63
CA ARG A 8 7.31 5.43 5.20
C ARG A 8 7.28 5.34 6.73
N SER A 9 6.54 6.23 7.39
CA SER A 9 6.39 6.25 8.84
C SER A 9 5.80 4.93 9.35
N GLU A 10 4.70 4.46 8.73
CA GLU A 10 4.03 3.23 9.16
C GLU A 10 4.89 1.98 8.91
N VAL A 11 5.66 1.94 7.81
CA VAL A 11 6.61 0.84 7.55
C VAL A 11 7.70 0.80 8.62
N ILE A 12 8.25 1.95 9.01
CA ILE A 12 9.26 2.03 10.08
C ILE A 12 8.67 1.54 11.41
N LYS A 13 7.47 2.01 11.80
CA LYS A 13 6.79 1.56 13.03
C LYS A 13 6.56 0.05 13.04
N PHE A 14 6.07 -0.51 11.92
CA PHE A 14 5.82 -1.95 11.78
C PHE A 14 7.12 -2.77 11.90
N LYS A 15 8.18 -2.33 11.22
CA LYS A 15 9.51 -2.95 11.30
C LYS A 15 10.06 -2.94 12.72
N ASP A 16 10.03 -1.78 13.39
CA ASP A 16 10.56 -1.62 14.74
C ASP A 16 9.76 -2.43 15.77
N ALA A 17 8.44 -2.50 15.60
CA ALA A 17 7.58 -3.37 16.41
C ALA A 17 7.96 -4.86 16.24
N CYS A 18 8.19 -5.31 15.00
CA CYS A 18 8.65 -6.66 14.72
C CYS A 18 10.00 -6.96 15.41
N ILE A 19 11.01 -6.09 15.23
CA ILE A 19 12.33 -6.24 15.87
C ILE A 19 12.17 -6.36 17.38
N LYS A 20 11.43 -5.43 18.00
CA LYS A 20 11.18 -5.43 19.44
C LYS A 20 10.50 -6.72 19.92
N SER A 21 9.47 -7.17 19.22
CA SER A 21 8.74 -8.39 19.58
C SER A 21 9.62 -9.63 19.47
N PHE A 22 10.42 -9.77 18.41
CA PHE A 22 11.31 -10.92 18.26
C PHE A 22 12.46 -10.94 19.28
N LEU A 23 13.10 -9.79 19.55
CA LEU A 23 14.14 -9.66 20.58
C LEU A 23 13.60 -9.92 21.99
N SER A 24 12.31 -9.65 22.24
CA SER A 24 11.70 -9.95 23.54
C SER A 24 11.53 -11.45 23.82
N LEU A 25 11.50 -12.30 22.77
CA LEU A 25 11.31 -13.75 22.94
C LEU A 25 12.56 -14.48 23.39
N LYS A 26 13.72 -14.07 22.88
CA LYS A 26 15.03 -14.63 23.23
C LYS A 26 16.14 -13.68 22.83
N SER A 27 17.30 -13.86 23.45
CA SER A 27 18.52 -13.21 22.98
C SER A 27 18.85 -13.71 21.56
N LEU A 28 18.92 -12.77 20.62
CA LEU A 28 19.43 -12.99 19.27
C LEU A 28 20.84 -12.40 19.17
N ASP A 29 21.53 -12.69 18.07
CA ASP A 29 22.80 -12.05 17.76
C ASP A 29 22.62 -10.53 17.60
N LEU A 30 23.66 -9.77 17.90
CA LEU A 30 23.70 -8.31 17.77
C LEU A 30 23.50 -7.85 16.32
N SER A 31 23.81 -8.72 15.35
CA SER A 31 23.60 -8.49 13.91
C SER A 31 22.12 -8.55 13.49
N PHE A 32 21.25 -9.19 14.26
CA PHE A 32 19.86 -9.47 13.84
C PHE A 32 19.07 -8.21 13.44
N PRO A 33 19.06 -7.10 14.21
CA PRO A 33 18.29 -5.91 13.84
C PRO A 33 18.74 -5.28 12.53
N ASP A 34 20.05 -5.31 12.26
CA ASP A 34 20.67 -4.75 11.06
C ASP A 34 20.36 -5.63 9.84
N GLU A 35 20.56 -6.94 9.96
CA GLU A 35 20.23 -7.90 8.91
C GLU A 35 18.72 -7.92 8.59
N PHE A 36 17.88 -7.87 9.63
CA PHE A 36 16.43 -7.76 9.47
C PHE A 36 16.06 -6.47 8.75
N SER A 37 16.67 -5.33 9.12
CA SER A 37 16.41 -4.04 8.47
C SER A 37 16.96 -3.95 7.05
N ALA A 38 17.93 -4.78 6.68
CA ALA A 38 18.50 -4.85 5.34
C ALA A 38 17.63 -5.64 4.34
N LEU A 39 16.56 -6.30 4.80
CA LEU A 39 15.64 -7.02 3.91
C LEU A 39 14.97 -6.05 2.91
N ASP A 40 14.85 -6.50 1.66
CA ASP A 40 14.29 -5.75 0.53
C ASP A 40 12.84 -5.27 0.76
N CYS A 41 12.09 -5.96 1.61
CA CYS A 41 10.71 -5.62 1.93
C CYS A 41 10.57 -4.29 2.68
N TRP A 42 11.66 -3.77 3.25
CA TRP A 42 11.68 -2.47 3.93
C TRP A 42 12.06 -1.31 3.03
N ASP A 43 12.57 -1.56 1.81
CA ASP A 43 12.89 -0.48 0.88
C ASP A 43 11.62 0.06 0.21
N PHE A 44 11.19 1.23 0.67
CA PHE A 44 10.07 2.00 0.12
C PHE A 44 10.53 3.20 -0.72
N THR A 45 11.85 3.43 -0.86
CA THR A 45 12.38 4.51 -1.71
C THR A 45 12.28 4.13 -3.17
N THR A 46 12.60 2.87 -3.47
CA THR A 46 12.32 2.21 -4.75
C THR A 46 11.55 0.94 -4.42
N PRO A 47 10.20 1.01 -4.31
CA PRO A 47 9.42 -0.06 -3.70
C PRO A 47 9.65 -1.39 -4.43
N SER A 48 10.30 -2.32 -3.74
CA SER A 48 10.47 -3.69 -4.22
C SER A 48 9.11 -4.41 -4.27
N SER A 49 9.01 -5.49 -5.06
CA SER A 49 7.83 -6.36 -5.04
C SER A 49 7.48 -6.84 -3.63
N SER A 50 8.49 -7.09 -2.80
CA SER A 50 8.31 -7.50 -1.39
C SER A 50 7.69 -6.39 -0.53
N CYS A 51 8.11 -5.13 -0.72
CA CYS A 51 7.51 -3.97 -0.04
C CYS A 51 6.05 -3.78 -0.46
N LEU A 52 5.79 -3.93 -1.76
CA LEU A 52 4.46 -3.85 -2.35
C LEU A 52 3.52 -4.95 -1.83
N TRP A 53 4.04 -6.13 -1.51
CA TRP A 53 3.28 -7.20 -0.87
C TRP A 53 2.92 -6.89 0.58
N LEU A 54 3.86 -6.35 1.36
CA LEU A 54 3.58 -5.93 2.75
C LEU A 54 2.43 -4.93 2.81
N THR A 55 2.44 -3.93 1.93
CA THR A 55 1.35 -2.94 1.88
C THR A 55 -0.01 -3.57 1.56
N ARG A 56 -0.02 -4.69 0.83
CA ARG A 56 -1.22 -5.46 0.52
C ARG A 56 -1.59 -6.48 1.60
N GLY A 57 -0.86 -6.53 2.72
CA GLY A 57 -1.08 -7.50 3.80
C GLY A 57 -0.53 -8.89 3.52
N LEU A 58 0.36 -9.01 2.55
CA LEU A 58 0.99 -10.27 2.19
C LEU A 58 2.40 -10.32 2.80
N LEU A 59 2.71 -11.44 3.45
CA LEU A 59 4.02 -11.63 4.06
C LEU A 59 5.05 -12.06 3.01
N PRO A 60 6.15 -11.31 2.79
CA PRO A 60 7.16 -11.68 1.81
C PRO A 60 7.86 -13.00 2.16
N ALA A 61 8.18 -13.77 1.12
CA ALA A 61 8.87 -15.05 1.28
C ALA A 61 10.27 -14.87 1.89
N HIS A 62 11.02 -13.85 1.47
CA HIS A 62 12.36 -13.56 2.02
C HIS A 62 12.34 -13.22 3.51
N LEU A 63 11.37 -12.41 3.94
CA LEU A 63 11.15 -12.11 5.37
C LEU A 63 10.85 -13.38 6.17
N THR A 64 9.96 -14.23 5.66
CA THR A 64 9.62 -15.50 6.31
C THR A 64 10.82 -16.45 6.35
N LEU A 65 11.59 -16.54 5.26
CA LEU A 65 12.79 -17.38 5.17
C LEU A 65 13.86 -16.95 6.16
N PHE A 66 14.11 -15.65 6.28
CA PHE A 66 15.04 -15.06 7.25
C PHE A 66 14.64 -15.44 8.69
N LEU A 67 13.38 -15.19 9.06
CA LEU A 67 12.90 -15.46 10.43
C LEU A 67 12.88 -16.95 10.78
N LYS A 68 12.69 -17.84 9.80
CA LYS A 68 12.72 -19.30 10.01
C LYS A 68 14.08 -19.83 10.45
N GLN A 69 15.15 -19.06 10.30
CA GLN A 69 16.47 -19.40 10.85
C GLN A 69 16.50 -19.31 12.38
N TYR A 70 15.60 -18.51 12.97
CA TYR A 70 15.58 -18.23 14.40
C TYR A 70 14.34 -18.76 15.12
N PHE A 71 13.19 -18.82 14.44
CA PHE A 71 11.88 -19.09 15.05
C PHE A 71 11.09 -20.13 14.25
N SER A 72 10.21 -20.85 14.94
CA SER A 72 9.24 -21.72 14.27
C SER A 72 8.17 -20.89 13.55
N LEU A 73 7.60 -21.45 12.49
CA LEU A 73 6.59 -20.77 11.68
C LEU A 73 5.37 -20.31 12.51
N SER A 74 4.98 -21.10 13.52
CA SER A 74 3.92 -20.75 14.46
C SER A 74 4.22 -19.48 15.25
N VAL A 75 5.46 -19.34 15.76
CA VAL A 75 5.89 -18.14 16.49
C VAL A 75 5.95 -16.93 15.57
N ILE A 76 6.45 -17.10 14.34
CA ILE A 76 6.53 -16.04 13.34
C ILE A 76 5.14 -15.46 13.05
N TYR A 77 4.16 -16.30 12.70
CA TYR A 77 2.80 -15.83 12.43
C TYR A 77 2.11 -15.27 13.68
N LYS A 78 2.35 -15.85 14.85
CA LYS A 78 1.79 -15.34 16.10
C LYS A 78 2.22 -13.89 16.37
N ILE A 79 3.46 -13.52 16.05
CA ILE A 79 3.97 -12.16 16.21
C ILE A 79 3.56 -11.26 15.05
N ILE A 80 3.77 -11.71 13.81
CA ILE A 80 3.62 -10.83 12.64
C ILE A 80 2.16 -10.56 12.31
N SER A 81 1.27 -11.55 12.39
CA SER A 81 -0.12 -11.39 11.97
C SER A 81 -0.85 -10.20 12.62
N PRO A 82 -0.81 -10.01 13.96
CA PRO A 82 -1.44 -8.83 14.56
C PRO A 82 -0.75 -7.52 14.14
N LEU A 83 0.59 -7.48 14.14
CA LEU A 83 1.34 -6.28 13.74
C LEU A 83 1.09 -5.88 12.28
N LEU A 84 0.95 -6.87 11.40
CA LEU A 84 0.63 -6.66 10.00
C LEU A 84 -0.81 -6.17 9.84
N ASN A 85 -1.75 -6.68 10.65
CA ASN A 85 -3.12 -6.20 10.66
C ASN A 85 -3.19 -4.72 11.07
N ASP A 86 -2.53 -4.36 12.18
CA ASP A 86 -2.46 -2.97 12.65
C ASP A 86 -1.86 -2.06 11.58
N PHE A 87 -0.74 -2.46 10.97
CA PHE A 87 -0.12 -1.75 9.85
C PHE A 87 -1.10 -1.53 8.68
N GLN A 88 -1.87 -2.55 8.30
CA GLN A 88 -2.86 -2.40 7.23
C GLN A 88 -4.00 -1.45 7.58
N VAL A 89 -4.48 -1.49 8.84
CA VAL A 89 -5.54 -0.60 9.32
C VAL A 89 -5.07 0.86 9.28
N GLU A 90 -3.85 1.12 9.73
CA GLU A 90 -3.25 2.47 9.70
C GLU A 90 -3.09 2.96 8.26
N LEU A 91 -2.54 2.15 7.36
CA LEU A 91 -2.42 2.53 5.95
C LEU A 91 -3.78 2.80 5.29
N TYR A 92 -4.79 1.99 5.62
CA TYR A 92 -6.14 2.17 5.10
C TYR A 92 -6.76 3.49 5.60
N GLY A 93 -6.66 3.76 6.90
CA GLY A 93 -7.23 4.96 7.52
C GLY A 93 -6.54 6.23 7.04
N GLU A 94 -5.21 6.26 7.08
CA GLU A 94 -4.44 7.47 6.85
C GLU A 94 -4.28 7.80 5.36
N ILE A 95 -4.17 6.80 4.49
CA ILE A 95 -3.92 7.04 3.06
C ILE A 95 -5.16 6.76 2.23
N TRP A 96 -5.71 5.54 2.34
CA TRP A 96 -6.72 5.07 1.39
C TRP A 96 -8.05 5.80 1.57
N LEU A 97 -8.51 5.97 2.82
CA LEU A 97 -9.73 6.70 3.12
C LEU A 97 -9.64 8.17 2.69
N CYS A 98 -8.53 8.85 3.00
CA CYS A 98 -8.30 10.23 2.57
C CYS A 98 -8.33 10.36 1.03
N ARG A 99 -7.65 9.47 0.31
CA ARG A 99 -7.67 9.46 -1.17
C ARG A 99 -9.07 9.17 -1.71
N ASN A 100 -9.83 8.28 -1.09
CA ASN A 100 -11.21 7.98 -1.48
C ASN A 100 -12.12 9.20 -1.34
N VAL A 101 -12.07 9.89 -0.19
CA VAL A 101 -12.85 11.13 0.03
C VAL A 101 -12.52 12.20 -1.01
N LEU A 102 -11.23 12.45 -1.26
CA LEU A 102 -10.79 13.42 -2.27
C LEU A 102 -11.26 13.04 -3.69
N PHE A 103 -11.18 11.75 -4.03
CA PHE A 103 -11.67 11.26 -5.31
C PHE A 103 -13.17 11.46 -5.48
N HIS A 104 -13.97 11.21 -4.43
CA HIS A 104 -15.41 11.45 -4.47
C HIS A 104 -15.74 12.94 -4.63
N ALA A 105 -15.08 13.83 -3.88
CA ALA A 105 -15.26 15.27 -4.03
C ALA A 105 -14.87 15.77 -5.44
N TRP A 106 -13.75 15.29 -5.97
CA TRP A 106 -13.36 15.57 -7.36
C TRP A 106 -14.43 15.09 -8.33
N LYS A 107 -14.90 13.85 -8.20
CA LYS A 107 -15.91 13.25 -9.08
C LYS A 107 -17.23 14.04 -9.05
N GLU A 108 -17.66 14.51 -7.88
CA GLU A 108 -18.83 15.38 -7.74
C GLU A 108 -18.63 16.74 -8.42
N SER A 109 -17.45 17.35 -8.32
CA SER A 109 -17.12 18.60 -9.03
C SER A 109 -17.21 18.48 -10.55
N GLN A 110 -16.99 17.28 -11.10
CA GLN A 110 -17.11 16.99 -12.53
C GLN A 110 -18.55 16.67 -12.97
N GLY A 111 -19.52 16.71 -12.05
CA GLY A 111 -20.91 16.34 -12.33
C GLY A 111 -21.13 14.84 -12.57
N ILE A 112 -20.12 14.00 -12.32
CA ILE A 112 -20.19 12.54 -12.51
C ILE A 112 -20.90 11.92 -11.30
N THR A 113 -22.20 12.07 -11.25
CA THR A 113 -23.05 11.45 -10.21
C THR A 113 -23.32 9.98 -10.52
N ALA A 114 -23.76 9.20 -9.54
CA ALA A 114 -24.17 7.80 -9.78
C ALA A 114 -25.23 7.68 -10.89
N ALA A 115 -26.10 8.69 -11.05
CA ALA A 115 -27.09 8.78 -12.11
C ALA A 115 -26.48 8.89 -13.52
N SER A 116 -25.31 9.54 -13.69
CA SER A 116 -24.62 9.63 -14.98
C SER A 116 -24.03 8.29 -15.46
N LYS A 117 -23.75 7.36 -14.53
CA LYS A 117 -23.20 6.02 -14.83
C LYS A 117 -24.26 4.97 -15.18
N LEU A 118 -25.53 5.23 -14.87
CA LEU A 118 -26.67 4.36 -15.20
C LEU A 118 -27.14 4.53 -16.65
N ARG A 119 -26.79 5.65 -17.30
CA ARG A 119 -26.94 5.77 -18.74
C ARG A 119 -25.83 4.93 -19.37
N GLY A 120 -26.19 3.73 -19.86
CA GLY A 120 -25.36 3.01 -20.83
C GLY A 120 -25.02 3.92 -22.03
N PRO A 121 -24.14 3.51 -22.96
CA PRO A 121 -23.83 4.32 -24.13
C PRO A 121 -25.11 4.57 -24.94
N SER A 122 -25.78 5.67 -24.64
CA SER A 122 -26.94 6.13 -25.38
C SER A 122 -26.36 6.75 -26.63
N MET A 123 -26.30 5.93 -27.68
CA MET A 123 -26.31 6.45 -29.05
C MET A 123 -27.50 7.39 -29.15
N THR A 124 -27.23 8.69 -29.05
CA THR A 124 -27.78 9.80 -29.83
C THR A 124 -27.32 11.09 -29.15
N ILE A 125 -26.11 11.54 -29.47
CA ILE A 125 -25.75 12.96 -29.33
C ILE A 125 -25.95 13.57 -30.71
N THR A 126 -27.17 14.05 -30.98
CA THR A 126 -27.37 15.09 -31.99
C THR A 126 -27.22 16.43 -31.29
N SER A 127 -25.99 16.86 -31.11
CA SER A 127 -25.69 18.27 -30.94
C SER A 127 -24.45 18.60 -31.75
N THR A 128 -24.65 19.52 -32.68
CA THR A 128 -23.69 20.09 -33.61
C THR A 128 -22.53 20.70 -32.81
N ILE A 129 -21.42 19.97 -32.65
CA ILE A 129 -20.21 20.48 -32.01
C ILE A 129 -19.03 20.22 -32.95
N SER A 130 -18.33 21.32 -33.26
CA SER A 130 -17.09 21.43 -34.01
C SER A 130 -16.05 20.35 -33.65
N PRO A 131 -15.28 19.80 -34.61
CA PRO A 131 -14.35 18.72 -34.35
C PRO A 131 -13.07 19.26 -33.71
N HIS A 132 -13.08 19.48 -32.40
CA HIS A 132 -11.84 19.52 -31.63
C HIS A 132 -11.56 18.12 -31.06
N HIS A 133 -10.56 17.49 -31.68
CA HIS A 133 -9.91 16.26 -31.24
C HIS A 133 -9.54 16.32 -29.76
N PHE A 134 -10.32 15.67 -28.90
CA PHE A 134 -9.82 15.24 -27.60
C PHE A 134 -9.27 13.82 -27.75
N ASN A 135 -7.99 13.74 -28.11
CA ASN A 135 -7.18 12.56 -27.81
C ASN A 135 -7.12 12.42 -26.30
N SER A 136 -8.09 11.71 -25.71
CA SER A 136 -7.95 11.21 -24.35
C SER A 136 -6.91 10.10 -24.39
N SER A 137 -5.64 10.48 -24.23
CA SER A 137 -4.58 9.53 -23.95
C SER A 137 -4.94 8.85 -22.65
N LEU A 138 -5.34 7.58 -22.74
CA LEU A 138 -5.54 6.72 -21.58
C LEU A 138 -4.20 6.77 -20.82
N ALA A 139 -4.16 7.46 -19.69
CA ALA A 139 -2.98 7.50 -18.86
C ALA A 139 -2.70 6.07 -18.42
N THR A 140 -1.59 5.51 -18.87
CA THR A 140 -1.05 4.25 -18.35
C THR A 140 -0.64 4.53 -16.92
N VAL A 141 -1.60 4.45 -16.00
CA VAL A 141 -1.36 4.62 -14.57
C VAL A 141 -0.51 3.43 -14.14
N SER A 142 0.77 3.69 -13.85
CA SER A 142 1.68 2.68 -13.28
C SER A 142 1.03 2.05 -12.05
N GLN A 143 1.24 0.75 -11.84
CA GLN A 143 0.73 0.05 -10.65
C GLN A 143 1.20 0.67 -9.31
N ASP A 144 2.20 1.56 -9.39
CA ASP A 144 2.80 2.28 -8.26
C ASP A 144 2.23 3.71 -8.05
N SER A 145 1.23 4.12 -8.85
CA SER A 145 0.64 5.46 -8.79
C SER A 145 -0.03 5.83 -7.47
N TRP A 146 -0.28 4.86 -6.59
CA TRP A 146 -0.83 5.12 -5.27
C TRP A 146 0.25 5.52 -4.25
N ILE A 147 1.53 5.31 -4.58
CA ILE A 147 2.67 5.69 -3.75
C ILE A 147 3.16 7.10 -4.13
N SER A 148 3.24 7.42 -5.43
CA SER A 148 3.67 8.75 -5.92
C SER A 148 2.72 9.90 -5.57
#